data_AF-A0A9N9AKT8-F1
#
_entry.id   AF-A0A9N9AKT8-F1
#
_cell.length_a   1.000
_cell.length_b   1.000
_cell.length_c   1.000
_cell.angle_alpha   90.00
_cell.angle_beta   90.00
_cell.angle_gamma   90.00
#
_symmetry.space_group_name_H-M   'P 1'
#
loop_
_entity.id
_entity.type
_entity.pdbx_description
1 polymer ?
#
loop_
_entity_poly.entity_id
_entity_poly.type
_entity_poly.pdbx_seq_one_letter_code
_entity_poly.pdbx_strand_id
1 'polypeptide(L)'
;MSKKEVATFAAGCFWGVEHIFRKHFKDIEARVGYIGGTSENPTYRQVCSKTTGHAEACKIEFDPTKVSYATLVEFFYKTHDPTTLNKQGNDTGNQYRSAIFYYSPEQKEIAEQVTKQVQEKLDSSKPGSLYSGSKIVTEIVEASEWYDAEDYHQDFNDTFTVTSPNLNFAEKAWTAWFNSFENEVVATALIAFIMHEVVYFGRCVPFWIADLIPFFRKYKIQANKSNTVAEHWQCLKSVLFAHFCVELPLIFSFHPVATMFGLEITTVPFPQWQKMTYQVALFFLFEDTFHYWFHRLLHYGPFYKYIHKQHHEYSAPFGLTAEYAHPIEVIILGAGTIGGPLLWVSITHDLHLITVFIWISLRLFQTIDAHSGYDFPWSLRHFIPFWAGAEHHDYHHMAFVNCFSTSFRWWDYLMGTDLKYRAYREKKEAELKNSGKAKVKAN
;
A
#
# COMPACT_ATOMS: atom_id res chain seq x y z
N MET A 1 -30.62 29.43 27.06
CA MET A 1 -30.12 28.22 26.40
C MET A 1 -30.80 27.05 27.07
N SER A 2 -31.52 26.23 26.32
CA SER A 2 -32.07 24.95 26.80
C SER A 2 -30.93 24.06 27.28
N LYS A 3 -31.18 23.27 28.33
CA LYS A 3 -30.21 22.30 28.84
C LYS A 3 -30.16 21.14 27.84
N LYS A 4 -29.00 20.90 27.22
CA LYS A 4 -28.80 19.73 26.35
C LYS A 4 -28.90 18.44 27.18
N GLU A 5 -29.41 17.38 26.55
CA GLU A 5 -29.47 16.02 27.08
C GLU A 5 -28.62 15.08 26.22
N VAL A 6 -28.29 13.90 26.77
CA VAL A 6 -27.48 12.88 26.09
C VAL A 6 -28.31 11.61 25.89
N ALA A 7 -28.20 11.00 24.72
CA ALA A 7 -28.74 9.68 24.39
C ALA A 7 -27.62 8.82 23.80
N THR A 8 -27.49 7.57 24.22
CA THR A 8 -26.43 6.66 23.71
C THR A 8 -27.03 5.37 23.19
N PHE A 9 -26.75 5.06 21.93
CA PHE A 9 -27.33 3.92 21.20
C PHE A 9 -26.25 3.03 20.58
N ALA A 10 -26.37 1.72 20.74
CA ALA A 10 -25.57 0.71 20.03
C ALA A 10 -26.47 -0.06 19.06
N ALA A 11 -26.08 -0.12 17.79
CA ALA A 11 -26.92 -0.65 16.72
C ALA A 11 -26.11 -1.38 15.62
N GLY A 12 -24.97 -1.97 15.99
CA GLY A 12 -24.00 -2.53 15.04
C GLY A 12 -22.80 -1.61 14.83
N CYS A 13 -22.20 -1.63 13.64
CA CYS A 13 -21.08 -0.75 13.29
C CYS A 13 -21.44 0.73 13.51
N PHE A 14 -20.76 1.38 14.46
CA PHE A 14 -21.08 2.74 14.91
C PHE A 14 -20.96 3.83 13.83
N TRP A 15 -20.22 3.59 12.74
CA TRP A 15 -20.05 4.51 11.61
C TRP A 15 -21.35 4.73 10.86
N GLY A 16 -22.12 3.64 10.65
CA GLY A 16 -23.43 3.72 10.03
C GLY A 16 -24.43 4.44 10.92
N VAL A 17 -24.37 4.16 12.23
CA VAL A 17 -25.26 4.76 13.23
C VAL A 17 -25.06 6.27 13.30
N GLU A 18 -23.82 6.74 13.52
CA GLU A 18 -23.49 8.16 13.58
C GLU A 18 -23.99 8.92 12.34
N HIS A 19 -23.63 8.42 11.15
CA HIS A 19 -24.00 9.05 9.88
C HIS A 19 -25.51 9.20 9.71
N ILE A 20 -26.27 8.14 10.00
CA ILE A 20 -27.72 8.16 9.81
C ILE A 20 -28.40 9.14 10.78
N PHE A 21 -27.94 9.22 12.03
CA PHE A 21 -28.43 10.20 12.99
C PHE A 21 -28.10 11.64 12.58
N ARG A 22 -26.83 11.95 12.25
CA ARG A 22 -26.40 13.28 11.77
C ARG A 22 -27.12 13.71 10.49
N LYS A 23 -27.41 12.75 9.60
CA LYS A 23 -28.15 13.02 8.37
C LYS A 23 -29.60 13.41 8.65
N HIS A 24 -30.27 12.71 9.57
CA HIS A 24 -31.69 12.89 9.85
C HIS A 24 -31.97 14.09 10.78
N PHE A 25 -31.16 14.28 11.82
CA PHE A 25 -31.32 15.36 12.80
C PHE A 25 -30.20 16.40 12.61
N LYS A 26 -30.55 17.61 12.18
CA LYS A 26 -29.57 18.67 11.89
C LYS A 26 -29.06 19.43 13.12
N ASP A 27 -29.77 19.32 14.23
CA ASP A 27 -29.52 20.07 15.47
C ASP A 27 -28.94 19.20 16.61
N ILE A 28 -28.31 18.07 16.28
CA ILE A 28 -27.64 17.19 17.25
C ILE A 28 -26.13 17.20 17.04
N GLU A 29 -25.41 16.81 18.08
CA GLU A 29 -23.98 16.48 18.01
C GLU A 29 -23.84 14.99 18.31
N ALA A 30 -23.14 14.24 17.46
CA ALA A 30 -22.99 12.80 17.60
C ALA A 30 -21.51 12.42 17.63
N ARG A 31 -21.13 11.47 18.47
CA ARG A 31 -19.76 10.93 18.55
C ARG A 31 -19.82 9.42 18.70
N VAL A 32 -18.83 8.72 18.18
CA VAL A 32 -18.73 7.27 18.30
C VAL A 32 -17.73 6.84 19.37
N GLY A 33 -17.97 5.68 19.97
CA GLY A 33 -17.16 5.21 21.09
C GLY A 33 -17.61 3.86 21.64
N TYR A 34 -17.11 3.56 22.83
CA TYR A 34 -17.23 2.27 23.50
C TYR A 34 -17.87 2.45 24.87
N ILE A 35 -18.86 1.61 25.18
CA ILE A 35 -19.61 1.65 26.45
C ILE A 35 -20.17 0.27 26.83
N GLY A 36 -20.41 0.05 28.12
CA GLY A 36 -21.09 -1.15 28.63
C GLY A 36 -20.20 -2.39 28.81
N GLY A 37 -18.89 -2.25 28.68
CA GLY A 37 -17.89 -3.28 28.95
C GLY A 37 -17.18 -3.11 30.29
N THR A 38 -16.14 -3.91 30.51
CA THR A 38 -15.38 -3.98 31.78
C THR A 38 -13.95 -3.48 31.67
N SER A 39 -13.44 -3.26 30.47
CA SER A 39 -12.06 -2.79 30.24
C SER A 39 -12.00 -1.26 30.24
N GLU A 40 -11.00 -0.69 30.93
CA GLU A 40 -10.75 0.75 30.95
C GLU A 40 -10.00 1.21 29.69
N ASN A 41 -10.36 2.38 29.16
CA ASN A 41 -9.75 3.02 27.99
C ASN A 41 -9.46 2.04 26.82
N PRO A 42 -10.47 1.30 26.34
CA PRO A 42 -10.27 0.30 25.29
C PRO A 42 -9.93 0.97 23.95
N THR A 43 -9.01 0.36 23.21
CA THR A 43 -8.77 0.67 21.79
C THR A 43 -9.74 -0.09 20.89
N TYR A 44 -9.96 0.38 19.67
CA TYR A 44 -10.79 -0.32 18.68
C TYR A 44 -10.40 -1.79 18.53
N ARG A 45 -9.10 -2.07 18.44
CA ARG A 45 -8.57 -3.43 18.29
C ARG A 45 -8.93 -4.35 19.44
N GLN A 46 -8.94 -3.83 20.68
CA GLN A 46 -9.34 -4.59 21.87
C GLN A 46 -10.85 -4.82 21.89
N VAL A 47 -11.66 -3.87 21.40
CA VAL A 47 -13.10 -4.08 21.27
C VAL A 47 -13.39 -5.15 20.20
N CYS A 48 -12.68 -5.11 19.07
CA CYS A 48 -12.79 -6.12 18.01
C CYS A 48 -12.38 -7.52 18.46
N SER A 49 -11.54 -7.67 19.49
CA SER A 49 -11.19 -8.99 20.04
C SER A 49 -12.32 -9.63 20.87
N LYS A 50 -13.44 -8.92 21.08
CA LYS A 50 -14.67 -9.40 21.75
C LYS A 50 -14.50 -9.71 23.25
N THR A 51 -13.36 -9.33 23.83
CA THR A 51 -13.00 -9.65 25.22
C THR A 51 -13.30 -8.52 26.20
N THR A 52 -13.54 -7.29 25.71
CA THR A 52 -13.75 -6.12 26.57
C THR A 52 -15.17 -5.98 27.09
N GLY A 53 -16.14 -6.63 26.43
CA GLY A 53 -17.58 -6.51 26.71
C GLY A 53 -18.23 -5.21 26.21
N HIS A 54 -17.46 -4.26 25.68
CA HIS A 54 -17.99 -3.00 25.19
C HIS A 54 -18.85 -3.18 23.95
N ALA A 55 -19.89 -2.36 23.83
CA ALA A 55 -20.61 -2.11 22.58
C ALA A 55 -19.93 -0.99 21.79
N GLU A 56 -19.92 -1.10 20.47
CA GLU A 56 -19.79 0.06 19.59
C GLU A 56 -21.08 0.88 19.68
N ALA A 57 -20.97 2.15 20.06
CA ALA A 57 -22.11 3.01 20.31
C ALA A 57 -21.92 4.42 19.75
N CYS A 58 -23.04 5.11 19.55
CA CYS A 58 -23.13 6.51 19.17
C CYS A 58 -23.74 7.29 20.33
N LYS A 59 -23.00 8.26 20.86
CA LYS A 59 -23.41 9.21 21.89
C LYS A 59 -23.90 10.49 21.21
N ILE A 60 -25.13 10.87 21.49
CA ILE A 60 -25.84 11.98 20.87
C ILE A 60 -26.17 13.02 21.92
N GLU A 61 -25.67 14.23 21.75
CA GLU A 61 -26.14 15.41 22.48
C GLU A 61 -27.25 16.10 21.70
N PHE A 62 -28.38 16.34 22.35
CA PHE A 62 -29.56 16.93 21.71
C PHE A 62 -30.24 17.97 22.60
N ASP A 63 -31.00 18.87 21.97
CA ASP A 63 -31.88 19.82 22.65
C ASP A 63 -33.29 19.23 22.76
N PRO A 64 -33.80 18.91 23.97
CA PRO A 64 -35.12 18.31 24.15
C PRO A 64 -36.27 19.21 23.66
N THR A 65 -36.03 20.50 23.47
CA THR A 65 -37.02 21.43 22.89
C THR A 65 -37.12 21.35 21.36
N LYS A 66 -36.11 20.75 20.69
CA LYS A 66 -36.07 20.55 19.24
C LYS A 66 -36.38 19.11 18.82
N VAL A 67 -35.86 18.14 19.56
CA VAL A 67 -36.10 16.70 19.32
C VAL A 67 -36.28 16.00 20.65
N SER A 68 -37.33 15.18 20.76
CA SER A 68 -37.59 14.43 21.99
C SER A 68 -36.75 13.15 22.06
N TYR A 69 -36.45 12.67 23.27
CA TYR A 69 -35.77 11.39 23.47
C TYR A 69 -36.57 10.23 22.84
N ALA A 70 -37.90 10.23 22.96
CA ALA A 70 -38.77 9.24 22.32
C ALA A 70 -38.58 9.20 20.79
N THR A 71 -38.44 10.36 20.15
CA THR A 71 -38.17 10.46 18.70
C THR A 71 -36.82 9.83 18.34
N LEU A 72 -35.79 10.02 19.16
CA LEU A 72 -34.48 9.39 18.95
C LEU A 72 -34.56 7.87 19.10
N VAL A 73 -35.26 7.36 20.11
CA VAL A 73 -35.47 5.91 20.32
C VAL A 73 -36.29 5.29 19.18
N GLU A 74 -37.36 5.96 18.73
CA GLU A 74 -38.14 5.50 17.58
C GLU A 74 -37.31 5.47 16.30
N PHE A 75 -36.42 6.45 16.12
CA PHE A 75 -35.54 6.51 14.97
C PHE A 75 -34.50 5.39 15.02
N PHE A 76 -33.88 5.16 16.19
CA PHE A 76 -32.99 4.02 16.44
C PHE A 76 -33.61 2.69 15.98
N TYR A 77 -34.86 2.40 16.34
CA TYR A 77 -35.54 1.17 15.92
C TYR A 77 -35.83 1.08 14.42
N LYS A 78 -35.81 2.19 13.68
CA LYS A 78 -36.04 2.21 12.22
C LYS A 78 -34.75 2.00 11.42
N THR A 79 -33.57 2.08 12.04
CA THR A 79 -32.28 2.17 11.32
C THR A 79 -31.42 0.91 11.42
N HIS A 80 -31.83 -0.10 12.18
CA HIS A 80 -31.09 -1.35 12.35
C HIS A 80 -32.05 -2.53 12.58
N ASP A 81 -31.55 -3.78 12.56
CA ASP A 81 -32.29 -4.96 13.00
C ASP A 81 -32.20 -5.11 14.53
N PRO A 82 -33.27 -4.88 15.31
CA PRO A 82 -33.24 -4.99 16.77
C PRO A 82 -33.54 -6.41 17.27
N THR A 83 -33.62 -7.41 16.37
CA THR A 83 -34.08 -8.78 16.68
C THR A 83 -32.95 -9.81 16.66
N THR A 84 -31.74 -9.39 16.30
CA THR A 84 -30.55 -10.24 16.21
C THR A 84 -29.63 -10.04 17.41
N LEU A 85 -29.43 -11.12 18.19
CA LEU A 85 -28.60 -11.07 19.40
C LEU A 85 -27.11 -11.02 19.03
N ASN A 86 -26.38 -10.03 19.54
CA ASN A 86 -24.93 -9.87 19.35
C ASN A 86 -24.50 -9.91 17.87
N LYS A 87 -25.33 -9.31 17.00
CA LYS A 87 -25.10 -9.29 15.55
C LYS A 87 -25.86 -8.11 14.93
N GLN A 88 -25.30 -7.53 13.89
CA GLN A 88 -26.02 -6.63 12.98
C GLN A 88 -25.57 -6.88 11.55
N GLY A 89 -26.49 -7.26 10.66
CA GLY A 89 -26.14 -7.60 9.28
C GLY A 89 -25.05 -8.69 9.21
N ASN A 90 -23.90 -8.36 8.63
CA ASN A 90 -22.74 -9.26 8.56
C ASN A 90 -21.83 -9.17 9.81
N ASP A 91 -21.94 -8.12 10.60
CA ASP A 91 -21.10 -7.86 11.76
C ASP A 91 -21.55 -8.71 12.95
N THR A 92 -20.68 -9.63 13.39
CA THR A 92 -21.03 -10.63 14.42
C THR A 92 -20.12 -10.50 15.65
N GLY A 93 -20.72 -10.27 16.81
CA GLY A 93 -20.03 -10.10 18.09
C GLY A 93 -20.84 -9.26 19.08
N ASN A 94 -20.53 -9.40 20.38
CA ASN A 94 -21.20 -8.64 21.43
C ASN A 94 -21.01 -7.13 21.29
N GLN A 95 -19.94 -6.69 20.63
CA GLN A 95 -19.72 -5.28 20.33
C GLN A 95 -20.73 -4.69 19.35
N TYR A 96 -21.40 -5.53 18.54
CA TYR A 96 -22.40 -5.12 17.55
C TYR A 96 -23.84 -5.31 18.02
N ARG A 97 -24.04 -5.54 19.33
CA ARG A 97 -25.38 -5.76 19.89
C ARG A 97 -26.25 -4.51 19.80
N SER A 98 -27.57 -4.71 19.76
CA SER A 98 -28.56 -3.65 19.91
C SER A 98 -28.68 -3.28 21.39
N ALA A 99 -28.39 -2.03 21.76
CA ALA A 99 -28.54 -1.53 23.13
C ALA A 99 -28.89 -0.04 23.20
N ILE A 100 -29.61 0.34 24.25
CA ILE A 100 -29.94 1.71 24.64
C ILE A 100 -29.36 1.94 26.04
N PHE A 101 -28.47 2.93 26.16
CA PHE A 101 -27.83 3.32 27.41
C PHE A 101 -28.48 4.60 27.95
N TYR A 102 -29.32 4.46 28.99
CA TYR A 102 -30.08 5.59 29.56
C TYR A 102 -29.30 6.33 30.65
N TYR A 103 -29.52 7.64 30.75
CA TYR A 103 -28.90 8.53 31.74
C TYR A 103 -29.86 8.99 32.85
N SER A 104 -31.15 8.66 32.75
CA SER A 104 -32.15 8.97 33.78
C SER A 104 -33.29 7.95 33.84
N PRO A 105 -34.03 7.85 34.96
CA PRO A 105 -35.21 7.01 35.06
C PRO A 105 -36.28 7.33 34.01
N GLU A 106 -36.46 8.61 33.65
CA GLU A 106 -37.40 9.04 32.63
C GLU A 106 -37.00 8.53 31.24
N GLN A 107 -35.70 8.58 30.90
CA GLN A 107 -35.21 8.01 29.64
C GLN A 107 -35.43 6.49 29.60
N LYS A 108 -35.22 5.79 30.72
CA LYS A 108 -35.49 4.35 30.81
C LYS A 108 -36.97 4.05 30.53
N GLU A 109 -37.88 4.75 31.21
CA GLU A 109 -39.32 4.55 31.03
C GLU A 109 -39.74 4.83 29.58
N ILE A 110 -39.26 5.92 28.98
CA ILE A 110 -39.54 6.26 27.58
C ILE A 110 -38.99 5.18 26.64
N ALA A 111 -37.76 4.71 26.85
CA ALA A 111 -37.17 3.66 26.04
C ALA A 111 -38.00 2.38 26.11
N GLU A 112 -38.35 1.91 27.30
CA GLU A 112 -39.19 0.72 27.51
C GLU A 112 -40.58 0.85 26.85
N GLN A 113 -41.21 2.03 26.98
CA GLN A 113 -42.49 2.32 26.34
C GLN A 113 -42.39 2.27 24.81
N VAL A 114 -41.40 2.93 24.21
CA VAL A 114 -41.20 2.92 22.76
C VAL A 114 -40.87 1.52 22.27
N THR A 115 -39.99 0.79 22.94
CA THR A 115 -39.65 -0.61 22.61
C THR A 115 -40.90 -1.49 22.61
N LYS A 116 -41.77 -1.36 23.61
CA LYS A 116 -43.04 -2.08 23.66
C LYS A 116 -43.94 -1.75 22.48
N GLN A 117 -44.07 -0.47 22.13
CA GLN A 117 -44.88 -0.05 20.97
C GLN A 117 -44.30 -0.56 19.64
N VAL A 118 -42.97 -0.63 19.51
CA VAL A 118 -42.32 -1.21 18.32
C VAL A 118 -42.55 -2.71 18.28
N GLN A 119 -42.43 -3.42 19.40
CA GLN A 119 -42.74 -4.85 19.48
C GLN A 119 -44.19 -5.14 19.08
N GLU A 120 -45.16 -4.39 19.61
CA GLU A 120 -46.58 -4.54 19.25
C GLU A 120 -46.82 -4.33 17.74
N LYS A 121 -46.08 -3.41 17.10
CA LYS A 121 -46.12 -3.20 15.64
C LYS A 121 -45.50 -4.37 14.87
N LEU A 122 -44.41 -4.96 15.36
CA LEU A 122 -43.81 -6.16 14.75
C LEU A 122 -44.73 -7.38 14.87
N ASP A 123 -45.39 -7.54 16.02
CA ASP A 123 -46.32 -8.64 16.29
C ASP A 123 -47.60 -8.54 15.43
N SER A 124 -48.08 -7.33 15.20
CA SER A 124 -49.27 -7.06 14.38
C SER A 124 -48.97 -6.83 12.89
N SER A 125 -47.70 -6.87 12.49
CA SER A 125 -47.30 -6.69 11.09
C SER A 125 -47.77 -7.84 10.19
N LYS A 126 -47.99 -7.55 8.90
CA LYS A 126 -48.43 -8.58 7.95
C LYS A 126 -47.37 -9.69 7.85
N PRO A 127 -47.76 -10.98 7.81
CA PRO A 127 -46.83 -12.08 7.60
C PRO A 127 -45.94 -11.83 6.37
N GLY A 128 -44.62 -11.93 6.57
CA GLY A 128 -43.61 -11.63 5.54
C GLY A 128 -43.10 -10.17 5.50
N SER A 129 -43.62 -9.28 6.36
CA SER A 129 -43.01 -7.96 6.57
C SER A 129 -41.67 -8.09 7.31
N LEU A 130 -40.78 -7.11 7.15
CA LEU A 130 -39.47 -7.09 7.79
C LEU A 130 -39.62 -7.27 9.31
N TYR A 131 -38.96 -8.29 9.88
CA TYR A 131 -39.01 -8.68 11.30
C TYR A 131 -40.39 -9.08 11.85
N SER A 132 -41.34 -9.41 10.98
CA SER A 132 -42.70 -9.80 11.39
C SER A 132 -42.69 -10.97 12.38
N GLY A 133 -43.32 -10.79 13.55
CA GLY A 133 -43.37 -11.77 14.63
C GLY A 133 -42.02 -12.06 15.33
N SER A 134 -40.96 -11.31 15.03
CA SER A 134 -39.66 -11.47 15.69
C SER A 134 -39.60 -10.70 17.01
N LYS A 135 -38.94 -11.27 18.02
CA LYS A 135 -38.77 -10.64 19.33
C LYS A 135 -37.59 -9.67 19.31
N ILE A 136 -37.82 -8.44 19.78
CA ILE A 136 -36.76 -7.46 20.01
C ILE A 136 -35.84 -7.95 21.14
N VAL A 137 -34.53 -7.90 20.89
CA VAL A 137 -33.48 -8.31 21.83
C VAL A 137 -32.62 -7.13 22.31
N THR A 138 -33.03 -5.89 22.00
CA THR A 138 -32.36 -4.67 22.46
C THR A 138 -32.23 -4.64 23.98
N GLU A 139 -31.01 -4.43 24.47
CA GLU A 139 -30.74 -4.22 25.89
C GLU A 139 -31.07 -2.77 26.28
N ILE A 140 -31.83 -2.56 27.36
CA ILE A 140 -32.06 -1.22 27.93
C ILE A 140 -31.36 -1.18 29.29
N VAL A 141 -30.23 -0.49 29.36
CA VAL A 141 -29.31 -0.56 30.50
C VAL A 141 -28.86 0.84 30.90
N GLU A 142 -28.47 1.02 32.16
CA GLU A 142 -27.94 2.30 32.64
C GLU A 142 -26.60 2.59 31.95
N ALA A 143 -26.37 3.85 31.57
CA ALA A 143 -25.14 4.25 30.92
C ALA A 143 -23.95 4.10 31.89
N SER A 144 -22.96 3.29 31.49
CA SER A 144 -21.68 3.17 32.19
C SER A 144 -20.72 4.30 31.77
N GLU A 145 -19.46 4.21 32.19
CA GLU A 145 -18.39 5.06 31.66
C GLU A 145 -18.31 4.95 30.14
N TRP A 146 -18.11 6.10 29.50
CA TRP A 146 -17.98 6.26 28.05
C TRP A 146 -16.51 6.47 27.68
N TYR A 147 -16.05 5.76 26.65
CA TYR A 147 -14.74 5.98 26.05
C TYR A 147 -14.92 6.43 24.60
N ASP A 148 -14.38 7.60 24.25
CA ASP A 148 -14.37 8.04 22.85
C ASP A 148 -13.52 7.07 22.02
N ALA A 149 -14.04 6.68 20.85
CA ALA A 149 -13.22 5.99 19.86
C ALA A 149 -12.19 6.95 19.26
N GLU A 150 -11.13 6.39 18.68
CA GLU A 150 -10.04 7.14 18.06
C GLU A 150 -10.57 8.13 17.00
N ASP A 151 -9.87 9.25 16.80
CA ASP A 151 -10.36 10.36 15.95
C ASP A 151 -10.71 9.94 14.52
N TYR A 152 -10.03 8.93 13.96
CA TYR A 152 -10.30 8.41 12.61
C TYR A 152 -11.63 7.64 12.51
N HIS A 153 -12.25 7.26 13.64
CA HIS A 153 -13.59 6.68 13.65
C HIS A 153 -14.70 7.74 13.71
N GLN A 154 -14.38 8.93 14.21
CA GLN A 154 -15.35 10.04 14.31
C GLN A 154 -15.68 10.55 12.91
N ASP A 155 -16.96 10.80 12.64
CA ASP A 155 -17.43 11.30 11.35
C ASP A 155 -17.03 10.42 10.15
N PHE A 156 -16.70 9.13 10.34
CA PHE A 156 -16.09 8.27 9.29
C PHE A 156 -16.89 8.24 7.98
N ASN A 157 -18.21 8.09 8.07
CA ASN A 157 -19.09 8.06 6.89
C ASN A 157 -19.41 9.46 6.35
N ASP A 158 -19.31 10.51 7.16
CA ASP A 158 -19.42 11.90 6.72
C ASP A 158 -18.11 12.37 6.08
N THR A 159 -16.95 11.86 6.47
CA THR A 159 -15.67 12.05 5.78
C THR A 159 -15.58 11.24 4.48
N PHE A 160 -16.20 10.06 4.41
CA PHE A 160 -16.31 9.27 3.17
C PHE A 160 -17.33 9.80 2.16
N THR A 161 -18.34 10.59 2.60
CA THR A 161 -19.39 11.10 1.68
C THR A 161 -19.48 12.63 1.59
N VAL A 162 -18.79 13.39 2.43
CA VAL A 162 -18.78 14.85 2.40
C VAL A 162 -17.35 15.38 2.49
N THR A 163 -16.81 15.68 1.31
CA THR A 163 -15.71 16.62 1.00
C THR A 163 -14.24 16.14 1.01
N SER A 164 -13.87 15.37 0.00
CA SER A 164 -12.99 15.97 -1.02
C SER A 164 -13.74 16.00 -2.36
N PRO A 165 -14.48 17.09 -2.66
CA PRO A 165 -15.33 17.15 -3.84
C PRO A 165 -14.54 17.09 -5.16
N ASN A 166 -13.21 17.04 -5.09
CA ASN A 166 -12.29 17.06 -6.22
C ASN A 166 -11.31 15.86 -6.25
N LEU A 167 -11.68 14.68 -5.71
CA LEU A 167 -10.84 13.50 -5.92
C LEU A 167 -10.70 13.20 -7.41
N ASN A 168 -9.45 13.01 -7.85
CA ASN A 168 -9.15 12.65 -9.22
C ASN A 168 -9.52 11.17 -9.49
N PHE A 169 -9.44 10.77 -10.76
CA PHE A 169 -9.79 9.40 -11.16
C PHE A 169 -8.97 8.33 -10.43
N ALA A 170 -7.67 8.56 -10.24
CA ALA A 170 -6.79 7.59 -9.59
C ALA A 170 -7.11 7.43 -8.10
N GLU A 171 -7.42 8.52 -7.39
CA GLU A 171 -7.84 8.48 -5.98
C GLU A 171 -9.18 7.75 -5.81
N LYS A 172 -10.14 7.99 -6.71
CA LYS A 172 -11.41 7.25 -6.71
C LYS A 172 -11.21 5.75 -6.98
N ALA A 173 -10.35 5.42 -7.93
CA ALA A 173 -10.01 4.03 -8.23
C ALA A 173 -9.27 3.35 -7.07
N TRP A 174 -8.40 4.09 -6.37
CA TRP A 174 -7.71 3.63 -5.17
C TRP A 174 -8.69 3.29 -4.06
N THR A 175 -9.59 4.21 -3.72
CA THR A 175 -10.64 3.96 -2.73
C THR A 175 -11.53 2.79 -3.12
N ALA A 176 -11.97 2.73 -4.38
CA ALA A 176 -12.79 1.63 -4.87
C ALA A 176 -12.06 0.27 -4.79
N TRP A 177 -10.76 0.24 -5.07
CA TRP A 177 -9.94 -0.97 -4.93
C TRP A 177 -9.96 -1.46 -3.48
N PHE A 178 -9.55 -0.63 -2.53
CA PHE A 178 -9.46 -1.05 -1.12
C PHE A 178 -10.83 -1.40 -0.53
N ASN A 179 -11.89 -0.68 -0.89
CA ASN A 179 -13.25 -0.99 -0.46
C ASN A 179 -13.81 -2.30 -1.05
N SER A 180 -13.18 -2.85 -2.09
CA SER A 180 -13.61 -4.12 -2.70
C SER A 180 -13.06 -5.36 -1.98
N PHE A 181 -12.22 -5.18 -0.95
CA PHE A 181 -11.62 -6.28 -0.19
C PHE A 181 -11.99 -6.17 1.29
N GLU A 182 -12.29 -7.31 1.91
CA GLU A 182 -12.49 -7.39 3.37
C GLU A 182 -11.18 -7.30 4.16
N ASN A 183 -10.05 -7.58 3.51
CA ASN A 183 -8.74 -7.62 4.15
C ASN A 183 -7.73 -6.72 3.40
N GLU A 184 -7.33 -5.62 4.03
CA GLU A 184 -6.41 -4.65 3.44
C GLU A 184 -5.00 -5.23 3.17
N VAL A 185 -4.56 -6.24 3.91
CA VAL A 185 -3.29 -6.95 3.64
C VAL A 185 -3.37 -7.62 2.27
N VAL A 186 -4.47 -8.31 2.00
CA VAL A 186 -4.70 -8.97 0.70
C VAL A 186 -4.82 -7.92 -0.41
N ALA A 187 -5.60 -6.85 -0.18
CA ALA A 187 -5.77 -5.76 -1.14
C ALA A 187 -4.43 -5.11 -1.52
N THR A 188 -3.59 -4.83 -0.51
CA THR A 188 -2.27 -4.23 -0.67
C THR A 188 -1.31 -5.16 -1.40
N ALA A 189 -1.26 -6.44 -0.99
CA ALA A 189 -0.36 -7.41 -1.58
C ALA A 189 -0.69 -7.65 -3.07
N LEU A 190 -1.98 -7.77 -3.40
CA LEU A 190 -2.41 -7.98 -4.79
C LEU A 190 -2.11 -6.78 -5.68
N ILE A 191 -2.42 -5.55 -5.25
CA ILE A 191 -2.13 -4.37 -6.08
C ILE A 191 -0.63 -4.13 -6.22
N ALA A 192 0.16 -4.38 -5.16
CA ALA A 192 1.61 -4.28 -5.21
C ALA A 192 2.23 -5.32 -6.16
N PHE A 193 1.77 -6.57 -6.10
CA PHE A 193 2.24 -7.64 -6.98
C PHE A 193 1.85 -7.38 -8.43
N ILE A 194 0.59 -6.99 -8.69
CA ILE A 194 0.14 -6.63 -10.04
C ILE A 194 0.96 -5.44 -10.58
N MET A 195 1.20 -4.42 -9.77
CA MET A 195 2.02 -3.27 -10.16
C MET A 195 3.45 -3.71 -10.53
N HIS A 196 4.09 -4.52 -9.69
CA HIS A 196 5.43 -5.05 -9.95
C HIS A 196 5.47 -5.83 -11.26
N GLU A 197 4.59 -6.82 -11.44
CA GLU A 197 4.53 -7.68 -12.63
C GLU A 197 4.30 -6.86 -13.91
N VAL A 198 3.35 -5.92 -13.88
CA VAL A 198 3.02 -5.05 -15.02
C VAL A 198 4.20 -4.14 -15.36
N VAL A 199 4.84 -3.54 -14.36
CA VAL A 199 5.97 -2.65 -14.57
C VAL A 199 7.18 -3.44 -15.07
N TYR A 200 7.52 -4.56 -14.44
CA TYR A 200 8.69 -5.36 -14.76
C TYR A 200 8.62 -5.92 -16.18
N PHE A 201 7.58 -6.71 -16.47
CA PHE A 201 7.43 -7.30 -17.80
C PHE A 201 7.11 -6.25 -18.86
N GLY A 202 6.28 -5.26 -18.53
CA GLY A 202 5.96 -4.15 -19.44
C GLY A 202 7.20 -3.36 -19.84
N ARG A 203 8.13 -3.10 -18.92
CA ARG A 203 9.37 -2.40 -19.21
C ARG A 203 10.37 -3.22 -20.03
N CYS A 204 10.32 -4.55 -19.96
CA CYS A 204 11.12 -5.44 -20.80
C CYS A 204 10.69 -5.42 -22.28
N VAL A 205 9.39 -5.26 -22.57
CA VAL A 205 8.82 -5.38 -23.92
C VAL A 205 9.48 -4.45 -24.96
N PRO A 206 9.72 -3.15 -24.72
CA PRO A 206 10.38 -2.28 -25.69
C PRO A 206 11.77 -2.77 -26.13
N PHE A 207 12.54 -3.37 -25.23
CA PHE A 207 13.88 -3.88 -25.54
C PHE A 207 13.81 -5.18 -26.34
N TRP A 208 12.83 -6.04 -26.04
CA TRP A 208 12.56 -7.23 -26.84
C TRP A 208 12.13 -6.85 -28.27
N ILE A 209 11.25 -5.86 -28.42
CA ILE A 209 10.89 -5.31 -29.74
C ILE A 209 12.12 -4.74 -30.46
N ALA A 210 13.03 -4.08 -29.72
CA ALA A 210 14.26 -3.53 -30.30
C ALA A 210 15.19 -4.63 -30.85
N ASP A 211 15.20 -5.83 -30.25
CA ASP A 211 15.98 -6.97 -30.77
C ASP A 211 15.43 -7.49 -32.11
N LEU A 212 14.12 -7.34 -32.35
CA LEU A 212 13.45 -7.77 -33.59
C LEU A 212 13.64 -6.81 -34.76
N ILE A 213 13.97 -5.54 -34.50
CA ILE A 213 14.03 -4.49 -35.53
C ILE A 213 15.51 -4.15 -35.84
N PRO A 214 16.01 -4.44 -37.05
CA PRO A 214 17.42 -4.22 -37.41
C PRO A 214 17.92 -2.79 -37.20
N PHE A 215 17.05 -1.78 -37.31
CA PHE A 215 17.39 -0.37 -37.09
C PHE A 215 17.97 -0.09 -35.71
N PHE A 216 17.54 -0.82 -34.67
CA PHE A 216 18.00 -0.57 -33.30
C PHE A 216 19.34 -1.27 -32.97
N ARG A 217 19.85 -2.15 -33.83
CA ARG A 217 21.13 -2.87 -33.60
C ARG A 217 22.32 -1.94 -33.40
N LYS A 218 22.28 -0.73 -33.99
CA LYS A 218 23.32 0.30 -33.79
C LYS A 218 23.44 0.80 -32.35
N TYR A 219 22.42 0.58 -31.52
CA TYR A 219 22.39 0.95 -30.11
C TYR A 219 22.62 -0.24 -29.17
N LYS A 220 22.79 -1.46 -29.71
CA LYS A 220 23.09 -2.66 -28.91
C LYS A 220 24.55 -2.63 -28.48
N ILE A 221 24.80 -2.79 -27.17
CA ILE A 221 26.15 -2.63 -26.59
C ILE A 221 27.08 -3.77 -27.03
N GLN A 222 26.61 -5.01 -26.93
CA GLN A 222 27.30 -6.22 -27.36
C GLN A 222 26.65 -6.82 -28.62
N ALA A 223 26.65 -6.08 -29.73
CA ALA A 223 25.93 -6.46 -30.97
C ALA A 223 26.31 -7.83 -31.58
N ASN A 224 27.47 -8.40 -31.22
CA ASN A 224 27.94 -9.71 -31.69
C ASN A 224 27.51 -10.87 -30.79
N LYS A 225 26.83 -10.59 -29.67
CA LYS A 225 26.26 -11.59 -28.78
C LYS A 225 24.73 -11.50 -28.85
N SER A 226 24.10 -12.66 -28.97
CA SER A 226 22.65 -12.79 -28.96
C SER A 226 22.27 -13.96 -28.08
N ASN A 227 21.28 -13.76 -27.21
CA ASN A 227 20.73 -14.83 -26.39
C ASN A 227 19.70 -15.62 -27.20
N THR A 228 19.75 -16.93 -27.10
CA THR A 228 18.86 -17.88 -27.74
C THR A 228 17.47 -17.86 -27.10
N VAL A 229 16.46 -18.37 -27.80
CA VAL A 229 15.10 -18.52 -27.26
C VAL A 229 15.09 -19.42 -26.01
N ALA A 230 15.95 -20.45 -25.98
CA ALA A 230 16.08 -21.35 -24.84
C ALA A 230 16.60 -20.61 -23.59
N GLU A 231 17.59 -19.73 -23.75
CA GLU A 231 18.11 -18.90 -22.66
C GLU A 231 17.07 -17.92 -22.13
N HIS A 232 16.27 -17.29 -23.01
CA HIS A 232 15.16 -16.44 -22.57
C HIS A 232 14.12 -17.23 -21.75
N TRP A 233 13.81 -18.46 -22.16
CA TRP A 233 12.87 -19.31 -21.45
C TRP A 233 13.40 -19.79 -20.09
N GLN A 234 14.70 -20.12 -20.02
CA GLN A 234 15.37 -20.46 -18.76
C GLN A 234 15.35 -19.28 -17.79
N CYS A 235 15.71 -18.08 -18.29
CA CYS A 235 15.67 -16.85 -17.51
C CYS A 235 14.26 -16.57 -16.98
N LEU A 236 13.25 -16.61 -17.86
CA LEU A 236 11.86 -16.35 -17.50
C LEU A 236 11.35 -17.30 -16.41
N LYS A 237 11.68 -18.60 -16.49
CA LYS A 237 11.29 -19.57 -15.45
C LYS A 237 11.87 -19.23 -14.08
N SER A 238 13.14 -18.84 -14.04
CA SER A 238 13.79 -18.48 -12.78
C SER A 238 13.21 -17.19 -12.19
N VAL A 239 12.94 -16.20 -13.05
CA VAL A 239 12.32 -14.93 -12.65
C VAL A 239 10.92 -15.16 -12.10
N LEU A 240 10.07 -15.92 -12.82
CA LEU A 240 8.73 -16.28 -12.32
C LEU A 240 8.80 -17.08 -11.01
N PHE A 241 9.78 -17.97 -10.85
CA PHE A 241 10.00 -18.64 -9.56
C PHE A 241 10.34 -17.64 -8.45
N ALA A 242 11.25 -16.69 -8.69
CA ALA A 242 11.60 -15.66 -7.71
C ALA A 242 10.38 -14.79 -7.35
N HIS A 243 9.63 -14.32 -8.35
CA HIS A 243 8.48 -13.46 -8.13
C HIS A 243 7.40 -14.16 -7.29
N PHE A 244 7.02 -15.39 -7.65
CA PHE A 244 5.93 -16.09 -6.96
C PHE A 244 6.34 -16.80 -5.67
N CYS A 245 7.58 -17.29 -5.56
CA CYS A 245 8.03 -18.08 -4.41
C CYS A 245 8.90 -17.31 -3.42
N VAL A 246 9.43 -16.14 -3.79
CA VAL A 246 10.29 -15.32 -2.93
C VAL A 246 9.64 -13.95 -2.68
N GLU A 247 9.33 -13.21 -3.75
CA GLU A 247 8.85 -11.83 -3.62
C GLU A 247 7.40 -11.73 -3.17
N LEU A 248 6.51 -12.56 -3.70
CA LEU A 248 5.09 -12.54 -3.31
C LEU A 248 4.90 -12.77 -1.79
N PRO A 249 5.55 -13.76 -1.13
CA PRO A 249 5.52 -13.86 0.33
C PRO A 249 6.03 -12.60 1.06
N LEU A 250 7.07 -11.94 0.55
CA LEU A 250 7.59 -10.69 1.12
C LEU A 250 6.62 -9.52 0.92
N ILE A 251 5.94 -9.46 -0.22
CA ILE A 251 4.92 -8.45 -0.51
C ILE A 251 3.72 -8.63 0.45
N PHE A 252 3.32 -9.87 0.74
CA PHE A 252 2.28 -10.14 1.74
C PHE A 252 2.68 -9.72 3.16
N SER A 253 3.97 -9.84 3.52
CA SER A 253 4.44 -9.42 4.85
C SER A 253 4.64 -7.90 4.96
N PHE A 254 4.66 -7.17 3.84
CA PHE A 254 4.89 -5.73 3.84
C PHE A 254 3.80 -4.93 4.56
N HIS A 255 2.51 -5.18 4.28
CA HIS A 255 1.42 -4.35 4.85
C HIS A 255 1.43 -4.33 6.40
N PRO A 256 1.50 -5.48 7.11
CA PRO A 256 1.59 -5.47 8.57
C PRO A 256 2.81 -4.70 9.11
N VAL A 257 3.97 -4.84 8.47
CA VAL A 257 5.19 -4.14 8.88
C VAL A 257 5.08 -2.64 8.62
N ALA A 258 4.56 -2.26 7.46
CA ALA A 258 4.40 -0.86 7.07
C ALA A 258 3.43 -0.11 7.98
N THR A 259 2.30 -0.74 8.31
CA THR A 259 1.30 -0.18 9.24
C THR A 259 1.83 -0.06 10.67
N MET A 260 2.67 -0.99 11.13
CA MET A 260 3.36 -0.86 12.43
C MET A 260 4.22 0.40 12.54
N PHE A 261 4.78 0.88 11.42
CA PHE A 261 5.56 2.11 11.40
C PHE A 261 4.75 3.37 11.03
N GLY A 262 3.43 3.23 10.81
CA GLY A 262 2.54 4.35 10.48
C GLY A 262 2.49 4.72 9.00
N LEU A 263 2.74 3.78 8.08
CA LEU A 263 2.53 4.02 6.65
C LEU A 263 1.05 4.24 6.35
N GLU A 264 0.73 5.34 5.69
CA GLU A 264 -0.59 5.63 5.15
C GLU A 264 -0.85 4.78 3.90
N ILE A 265 -1.92 3.96 3.92
CA ILE A 265 -2.20 2.99 2.85
C ILE A 265 -3.45 3.36 2.07
N THR A 266 -4.59 3.49 2.75
CA THR A 266 -5.91 3.65 2.11
C THR A 266 -6.34 5.11 1.95
N THR A 267 -5.62 6.03 2.59
CA THR A 267 -5.98 7.45 2.69
C THR A 267 -5.93 8.16 1.34
N VAL A 268 -6.83 9.13 1.16
CA VAL A 268 -6.86 10.05 0.02
C VAL A 268 -7.26 11.45 0.53
N PRO A 269 -6.88 12.55 -0.15
CA PRO A 269 -6.15 12.63 -1.42
C PRO A 269 -4.69 12.18 -1.32
N PHE A 270 -4.08 11.86 -2.47
CA PHE A 270 -2.67 11.49 -2.50
C PHE A 270 -1.77 12.66 -2.09
N PRO A 271 -0.55 12.39 -1.58
CA PRO A 271 0.39 13.45 -1.26
C PRO A 271 0.71 14.33 -2.47
N GLN A 272 1.06 15.58 -2.22
CA GLN A 272 1.50 16.49 -3.27
C GLN A 272 2.74 15.94 -3.99
N TRP A 273 2.81 16.13 -5.31
CA TRP A 273 3.89 15.56 -6.13
C TRP A 273 5.29 16.01 -5.69
N GLN A 274 5.45 17.21 -5.16
CA GLN A 274 6.71 17.72 -4.62
C GLN A 274 7.19 16.85 -3.46
N LYS A 275 6.25 16.47 -2.58
CA LYS A 275 6.52 15.63 -1.42
C LYS A 275 7.00 14.24 -1.85
N MET A 276 6.22 13.62 -2.73
CA MET A 276 6.58 12.31 -3.29
C MET A 276 7.94 12.37 -4.00
N THR A 277 8.22 13.46 -4.73
CA THR A 277 9.47 13.62 -5.49
C THR A 277 10.70 13.65 -4.58
N TYR A 278 10.70 14.44 -3.50
CA TYR A 278 11.87 14.47 -2.62
C TYR A 278 12.03 13.18 -1.82
N GLN A 279 10.92 12.54 -1.40
CA GLN A 279 10.97 11.24 -0.70
C GLN A 279 11.57 10.16 -1.61
N VAL A 280 11.09 10.06 -2.85
CA VAL A 280 11.65 9.18 -3.89
C VAL A 280 13.13 9.45 -4.14
N ALA A 281 13.55 10.71 -4.22
CA ALA A 281 14.96 11.07 -4.40
C ALA A 281 15.85 10.59 -3.23
N LEU A 282 15.35 10.68 -2.00
CA LEU A 282 16.04 10.15 -0.82
C LEU A 282 16.08 8.61 -0.84
N PHE A 283 15.03 7.94 -1.30
CA PHE A 283 15.02 6.49 -1.46
C PHE A 283 16.03 6.02 -2.52
N PHE A 284 16.19 6.76 -3.62
CA PHE A 284 17.26 6.52 -4.59
C PHE A 284 18.65 6.60 -3.95
N LEU A 285 18.91 7.62 -3.12
CA LEU A 285 20.21 7.80 -2.45
C LEU A 285 20.48 6.68 -1.44
N PHE A 286 19.46 6.30 -0.67
CA PHE A 286 19.54 5.21 0.29
C PHE A 286 19.78 3.88 -0.40
N GLU A 287 18.95 3.53 -1.39
CA GLU A 287 19.03 2.24 -2.08
C GLU A 287 20.33 2.10 -2.85
N ASP A 288 20.81 3.14 -3.55
CA ASP A 288 22.08 3.05 -4.28
C ASP A 288 23.27 2.82 -3.33
N THR A 289 23.24 3.46 -2.15
CA THR A 289 24.23 3.24 -1.09
C THR A 289 24.15 1.82 -0.54
N PHE A 290 22.95 1.37 -0.17
CA PHE A 290 22.74 0.01 0.32
C PHE A 290 23.19 -1.01 -0.71
N HIS A 291 22.74 -0.86 -1.95
CA HIS A 291 23.04 -1.72 -3.07
C HIS A 291 24.54 -1.81 -3.29
N TYR A 292 25.26 -0.70 -3.39
CA TYR A 292 26.71 -0.72 -3.62
C TYR A 292 27.46 -1.57 -2.58
N TRP A 293 27.17 -1.39 -1.30
CA TRP A 293 27.88 -2.10 -0.24
C TRP A 293 27.53 -3.59 -0.17
N PHE A 294 26.25 -3.93 -0.32
CA PHE A 294 25.83 -5.34 -0.33
C PHE A 294 26.21 -6.06 -1.61
N HIS A 295 26.14 -5.39 -2.76
CA HIS A 295 26.64 -5.92 -4.02
C HIS A 295 28.16 -6.16 -3.93
N ARG A 296 28.92 -5.25 -3.30
CA ARG A 296 30.36 -5.44 -3.08
C ARG A 296 30.65 -6.65 -2.20
N LEU A 297 29.82 -6.88 -1.18
CA LEU A 297 29.88 -8.09 -0.36
C LEU A 297 29.53 -9.34 -1.19
N LEU A 298 28.54 -9.28 -2.08
CA LEU A 298 28.17 -10.38 -2.97
C LEU A 298 29.30 -10.74 -3.96
N HIS A 299 30.18 -9.80 -4.30
CA HIS A 299 31.41 -10.07 -5.07
C HIS A 299 32.56 -10.70 -4.26
N TYR A 300 32.40 -10.88 -2.94
CA TYR A 300 33.40 -11.54 -2.11
C TYR A 300 33.31 -13.07 -2.25
N GLY A 301 34.47 -13.73 -2.45
CA GLY A 301 34.63 -15.11 -2.92
C GLY A 301 33.51 -16.12 -2.63
N PRO A 302 33.17 -16.41 -1.36
CA PRO A 302 32.10 -17.35 -1.02
C PRO A 302 30.71 -16.88 -1.50
N PHE A 303 30.35 -15.62 -1.26
CA PHE A 303 29.07 -15.07 -1.67
C PHE A 303 28.97 -15.01 -3.19
N TYR A 304 30.06 -14.71 -3.89
CA TYR A 304 30.07 -14.75 -5.35
C TYR A 304 29.76 -16.15 -5.86
N LYS A 305 30.50 -17.15 -5.37
CA LYS A 305 30.39 -18.53 -5.85
C LYS A 305 29.00 -19.14 -5.63
N TYR A 306 28.38 -18.87 -4.49
CA TYR A 306 27.15 -19.56 -4.07
C TYR A 306 25.86 -18.73 -4.25
N ILE A 307 25.97 -17.41 -4.36
CA ILE A 307 24.80 -16.52 -4.42
C ILE A 307 24.85 -15.71 -5.73
N HIS A 308 25.91 -14.92 -5.93
CA HIS A 308 25.94 -13.91 -6.99
C HIS A 308 26.27 -14.45 -8.39
N LYS A 309 26.82 -15.66 -8.50
CA LYS A 309 27.21 -16.26 -9.77
C LYS A 309 26.05 -16.36 -10.77
N GLN A 310 24.83 -16.60 -10.29
CA GLN A 310 23.65 -16.69 -11.14
C GLN A 310 23.35 -15.36 -11.84
N HIS A 311 23.48 -14.24 -11.12
CA HIS A 311 23.31 -12.89 -11.70
C HIS A 311 24.29 -12.64 -12.87
N HIS A 312 25.51 -13.19 -12.76
CA HIS A 312 26.53 -13.09 -13.80
C HIS A 312 26.43 -14.12 -14.92
N GLU A 313 25.44 -15.04 -14.91
CA GLU A 313 25.35 -16.12 -15.92
C GLU A 313 25.34 -15.58 -17.37
N TYR A 314 24.67 -14.44 -17.57
CA TYR A 314 24.57 -13.77 -18.86
C TYR A 314 25.60 -12.66 -19.00
N SER A 315 26.71 -12.94 -19.69
CA SER A 315 27.73 -11.92 -20.01
C SER A 315 27.23 -10.79 -20.91
N ALA A 316 26.10 -10.98 -21.60
CA ALA A 316 25.36 -9.97 -22.35
C ALA A 316 23.92 -9.92 -21.82
N PRO A 317 23.66 -9.08 -20.80
CA PRO A 317 22.36 -9.02 -20.16
C PRO A 317 21.28 -8.52 -21.14
N PHE A 318 20.04 -8.88 -20.83
CA PHE A 318 18.83 -8.41 -21.51
C PHE A 318 17.76 -8.12 -20.44
N GLY A 319 16.69 -7.40 -20.78
CA GLY A 319 15.75 -6.86 -19.77
C GLY A 319 15.29 -7.86 -18.70
N LEU A 320 14.99 -9.12 -19.06
CA LEU A 320 14.56 -10.17 -18.12
C LEU A 320 15.63 -10.60 -17.12
N THR A 321 16.91 -10.33 -17.38
CA THR A 321 18.02 -10.67 -16.47
C THR A 321 18.12 -9.71 -15.28
N ALA A 322 17.36 -8.61 -15.29
CA ALA A 322 17.33 -7.62 -14.22
C ALA A 322 17.02 -8.22 -12.84
N GLU A 323 16.14 -9.23 -12.78
CA GLU A 323 15.80 -9.97 -11.56
C GLU A 323 16.17 -11.47 -11.67
N TYR A 324 17.07 -11.81 -12.59
CA TYR A 324 17.64 -13.16 -12.68
C TYR A 324 18.76 -13.33 -11.65
N ALA A 325 18.40 -13.73 -10.43
CA ALA A 325 19.34 -13.89 -9.34
C ALA A 325 18.98 -15.06 -8.42
N HIS A 326 19.92 -15.44 -7.57
CA HIS A 326 19.69 -16.43 -6.53
C HIS A 326 18.67 -15.90 -5.50
N PRO A 327 17.76 -16.72 -4.92
CA PRO A 327 16.73 -16.26 -3.97
C PRO A 327 17.25 -15.42 -2.81
N ILE A 328 18.43 -15.77 -2.26
CA ILE A 328 19.06 -15.00 -1.18
C ILE A 328 19.49 -13.60 -1.66
N GLU A 329 19.97 -13.48 -2.90
CA GLU A 329 20.31 -12.18 -3.48
C GLU A 329 19.06 -11.32 -3.68
N VAL A 330 17.98 -11.90 -4.18
CA VAL A 330 16.66 -11.24 -4.31
C VAL A 330 16.22 -10.68 -2.95
N ILE A 331 16.33 -11.46 -1.87
CA ILE A 331 15.98 -11.00 -0.51
C ILE A 331 16.91 -9.87 -0.05
N ILE A 332 18.23 -10.03 -0.21
CA ILE A 332 19.21 -9.03 0.24
C ILE A 332 19.00 -7.70 -0.48
N LEU A 333 18.93 -7.71 -1.80
CA LEU A 333 18.81 -6.49 -2.60
C LEU A 333 17.39 -5.90 -2.50
N GLY A 334 16.36 -6.75 -2.44
CA GLY A 334 14.97 -6.32 -2.19
C GLY A 334 14.78 -5.63 -0.83
N ALA A 335 15.54 -6.04 0.19
CA ALA A 335 15.56 -5.35 1.48
C ALA A 335 16.07 -3.90 1.36
N GLY A 336 17.00 -3.62 0.42
CA GLY A 336 17.44 -2.26 0.11
C GLY A 336 16.32 -1.39 -0.46
N THR A 337 15.51 -1.95 -1.36
CA THR A 337 14.40 -1.27 -2.03
C THR A 337 13.31 -0.83 -1.03
N ILE A 338 12.99 -1.67 -0.05
CA ILE A 338 11.94 -1.38 0.94
C ILE A 338 12.50 -0.74 2.23
N GLY A 339 13.78 -0.96 2.54
CA GLY A 339 14.42 -0.46 3.75
C GLY A 339 14.43 1.07 3.86
N GLY A 340 14.65 1.78 2.76
CA GLY A 340 14.60 3.25 2.72
C GLY A 340 13.23 3.81 3.10
N PRO A 341 12.14 3.40 2.39
CA PRO A 341 10.77 3.71 2.76
C PRO A 341 10.41 3.38 4.22
N LEU A 342 10.75 2.19 4.70
CA LEU A 342 10.44 1.77 6.08
C LEU A 342 11.21 2.59 7.13
N LEU A 343 12.50 2.85 6.89
CA LEU A 343 13.30 3.70 7.76
C LEU A 343 12.71 5.11 7.83
N TRP A 344 12.35 5.69 6.68
CA TRP A 344 11.76 7.01 6.60
C TRP A 344 10.46 7.10 7.41
N VAL A 345 9.51 6.18 7.18
CA VAL A 345 8.23 6.23 7.89
C VAL A 345 8.37 5.91 9.37
N SER A 346 9.32 5.06 9.77
CA SER A 346 9.60 4.79 11.19
C SER A 346 10.07 6.01 11.98
N ILE A 347 10.67 7.00 11.30
CA ILE A 347 11.18 8.23 11.92
C ILE A 347 10.17 9.37 11.80
N THR A 348 9.54 9.50 10.62
CA THR A 348 8.73 10.67 10.28
C THR A 348 7.23 10.45 10.51
N HIS A 349 6.79 9.19 10.56
CA HIS A 349 5.38 8.79 10.46
C HIS A 349 4.65 9.46 9.29
N ASP A 350 5.39 9.76 8.22
CA ASP A 350 4.89 10.55 7.11
C ASP A 350 5.30 9.96 5.75
N LEU A 351 4.56 8.95 5.31
CA LEU A 351 4.75 8.32 4.01
C LEU A 351 3.48 7.61 3.56
N HIS A 352 3.15 7.78 2.28
CA HIS A 352 1.99 7.15 1.66
C HIS A 352 2.39 6.00 0.73
N LEU A 353 1.59 4.93 0.69
CA LEU A 353 1.84 3.74 -0.14
C LEU A 353 2.01 4.09 -1.63
N ILE A 354 1.23 5.04 -2.15
CA ILE A 354 1.37 5.50 -3.54
C ILE A 354 2.78 6.04 -3.85
N THR A 355 3.44 6.68 -2.88
CA THR A 355 4.83 7.16 -3.04
C THR A 355 5.79 5.98 -3.12
N VAL A 356 5.55 4.94 -2.32
CA VAL A 356 6.31 3.68 -2.36
C VAL A 356 6.13 2.97 -3.71
N PHE A 357 4.91 2.96 -4.27
CA PHE A 357 4.67 2.38 -5.60
C PHE A 357 5.36 3.16 -6.72
N ILE A 358 5.35 4.50 -6.67
CA ILE A 358 6.10 5.34 -7.61
C ILE A 358 7.60 5.05 -7.49
N TRP A 359 8.13 4.97 -6.26
CA TRP A 359 9.51 4.62 -5.99
C TRP A 359 9.89 3.25 -6.58
N ILE A 360 9.15 2.19 -6.26
CA ILE A 360 9.40 0.83 -6.76
C ILE A 360 9.32 0.81 -8.30
N SER A 361 8.34 1.51 -8.89
CA SER A 361 8.20 1.59 -10.35
C SER A 361 9.44 2.22 -11.00
N LEU A 362 9.93 3.34 -10.46
CA LEU A 362 11.13 4.00 -10.96
C LEU A 362 12.38 3.14 -10.76
N ARG A 363 12.45 2.42 -9.63
CA ARG A 363 13.54 1.49 -9.33
C ARG A 363 13.58 0.34 -10.33
N LEU A 364 12.45 -0.30 -10.62
CA LEU A 364 12.32 -1.35 -11.64
C LEU A 364 12.70 -0.84 -13.03
N PHE A 365 12.21 0.35 -13.39
CA PHE A 365 12.57 1.01 -14.64
C PHE A 365 14.09 1.17 -14.78
N GLN A 366 14.75 1.59 -13.71
CA GLN A 366 16.20 1.74 -13.68
C GLN A 366 16.91 0.39 -13.81
N THR A 367 16.53 -0.63 -13.02
CA THR A 367 17.18 -1.95 -13.07
C THR A 367 17.09 -2.55 -14.47
N ILE A 368 15.92 -2.51 -15.09
CA ILE A 368 15.69 -3.10 -16.41
C ILE A 368 16.40 -2.32 -17.50
N ASP A 369 16.45 -0.98 -17.40
CA ASP A 369 17.24 -0.16 -18.32
C ASP A 369 18.72 -0.52 -18.24
N ALA A 370 19.27 -0.69 -17.03
CA ALA A 370 20.66 -1.09 -16.80
C ALA A 370 20.99 -2.48 -17.38
N HIS A 371 20.03 -3.41 -17.38
CA HIS A 371 20.22 -4.76 -17.93
C HIS A 371 19.77 -4.91 -19.39
N SER A 372 19.24 -3.86 -20.01
CA SER A 372 18.58 -3.96 -21.31
C SER A 372 19.49 -4.44 -22.46
N GLY A 373 20.81 -4.25 -22.32
CA GLY A 373 21.79 -4.44 -23.39
C GLY A 373 21.74 -3.35 -24.47
N TYR A 374 21.00 -2.26 -24.22
CA TYR A 374 20.84 -1.13 -25.12
C TYR A 374 21.28 0.19 -24.49
N ASP A 375 21.96 1.00 -25.28
CA ASP A 375 22.35 2.36 -24.91
C ASP A 375 21.80 3.34 -25.94
N PHE A 376 20.61 3.87 -25.66
CA PHE A 376 19.92 4.77 -26.57
C PHE A 376 20.35 6.22 -26.36
N PRO A 377 20.24 7.09 -27.39
CA PRO A 377 20.55 8.50 -27.25
C PRO A 377 19.76 9.25 -26.15
N TRP A 378 18.60 8.71 -25.77
CA TRP A 378 17.75 9.26 -24.71
C TRP A 378 17.90 8.55 -23.36
N SER A 379 18.83 7.61 -23.22
CA SER A 379 19.13 6.99 -21.91
C SER A 379 19.68 8.04 -20.94
N LEU A 380 19.26 7.97 -19.67
CA LEU A 380 19.53 9.02 -18.67
C LEU A 380 21.01 9.36 -18.48
N ARG A 381 21.91 8.39 -18.68
CA ARG A 381 23.37 8.62 -18.62
C ARG A 381 23.88 9.72 -19.56
N HIS A 382 23.16 10.01 -20.64
CA HIS A 382 23.51 11.07 -21.59
C HIS A 382 23.15 12.46 -21.09
N PHE A 383 22.26 12.57 -20.10
CA PHE A 383 21.81 13.83 -19.51
C PHE A 383 22.31 14.04 -18.07
N ILE A 384 22.54 12.94 -17.33
CA ILE A 384 22.99 12.94 -15.94
C ILE A 384 24.37 12.26 -15.88
N PRO A 385 25.46 13.04 -15.76
CA PRO A 385 26.83 12.53 -15.91
C PRO A 385 27.20 11.40 -14.93
N PHE A 386 26.58 11.36 -13.75
CA PHE A 386 26.87 10.35 -12.73
C PHE A 386 25.86 9.18 -12.74
N TRP A 387 24.88 9.14 -13.65
CA TRP A 387 23.95 8.03 -13.76
C TRP A 387 24.63 6.78 -14.33
N ALA A 388 24.50 5.66 -13.64
CA ALA A 388 24.91 4.35 -14.11
C ALA A 388 23.89 3.88 -15.16
N GLY A 389 24.30 3.89 -16.44
CA GLY A 389 23.48 3.41 -17.55
C GLY A 389 23.80 1.97 -17.93
N ALA A 390 23.06 1.43 -18.91
CA ALA A 390 23.21 0.06 -19.38
C ALA A 390 24.64 -0.33 -19.75
N GLU A 391 25.38 0.56 -20.40
CA GLU A 391 26.77 0.29 -20.81
C GLU A 391 27.75 0.13 -19.63
N HIS A 392 27.47 0.77 -18.49
CA HIS A 392 28.25 0.58 -17.28
C HIS A 392 28.00 -0.81 -16.69
N HIS A 393 26.73 -1.19 -16.57
CA HIS A 393 26.33 -2.49 -16.01
C HIS A 393 26.66 -3.66 -16.96
N ASP A 394 26.55 -3.48 -18.26
CA ASP A 394 26.94 -4.47 -19.26
C ASP A 394 28.45 -4.81 -19.16
N TYR A 395 29.31 -3.81 -18.95
CA TYR A 395 30.73 -4.05 -18.68
C TYR A 395 30.95 -4.87 -17.40
N HIS A 396 30.13 -4.66 -16.37
CA HIS A 396 30.18 -5.42 -15.12
C HIS A 396 29.93 -6.93 -15.37
N HIS A 397 28.87 -7.29 -16.09
CA HIS A 397 28.60 -8.68 -16.49
C HIS A 397 29.67 -9.25 -17.44
N MET A 398 30.23 -8.42 -18.33
CA MET A 398 31.26 -8.88 -19.26
C MET A 398 32.59 -9.17 -18.55
N ALA A 399 32.94 -8.38 -17.53
CA ALA A 399 34.25 -8.45 -16.87
C ALA A 399 34.27 -9.39 -15.66
N PHE A 400 33.14 -9.66 -15.01
CA PHE A 400 32.98 -10.57 -13.84
C PHE A 400 33.79 -10.23 -12.57
N VAL A 401 34.67 -9.22 -12.60
CA VAL A 401 35.70 -9.01 -11.56
C VAL A 401 35.56 -7.72 -10.76
N ASN A 402 34.61 -6.86 -11.10
CA ASN A 402 34.38 -5.58 -10.42
C ASN A 402 32.98 -5.58 -9.81
N CYS A 403 32.74 -4.78 -8.78
CA CYS A 403 31.40 -4.50 -8.24
C CYS A 403 30.99 -3.08 -8.63
N PHE A 404 29.81 -2.92 -9.23
CA PHE A 404 29.27 -1.62 -9.62
C PHE A 404 28.04 -1.20 -8.80
N SER A 405 27.90 0.10 -8.59
CA SER A 405 26.63 0.71 -8.18
C SER A 405 25.55 0.44 -9.22
N THR A 406 24.30 0.50 -8.77
CA THR A 406 23.16 0.26 -9.65
C THR A 406 22.68 1.53 -10.32
N SER A 407 22.51 2.64 -9.59
CA SER A 407 21.89 3.87 -10.10
C SER A 407 22.92 4.98 -10.35
N PHE A 408 23.89 5.17 -9.46
CA PHE A 408 24.83 6.29 -9.52
C PHE A 408 26.29 5.90 -9.35
N ARG A 409 27.15 6.33 -10.28
CA ARG A 409 28.57 5.99 -10.35
C ARG A 409 29.45 6.60 -9.26
N TRP A 410 28.90 7.35 -8.29
CA TRP A 410 29.72 8.02 -7.27
C TRP A 410 30.47 7.03 -6.38
N TRP A 411 29.85 5.91 -6.02
CA TRP A 411 30.46 4.93 -5.12
C TRP A 411 31.57 4.20 -5.85
N ASP A 412 31.35 3.93 -7.13
CA ASP A 412 32.37 3.29 -7.95
C ASP A 412 33.59 4.17 -8.16
N TYR A 413 33.36 5.46 -8.39
CA TYR A 413 34.42 6.44 -8.50
C TYR A 413 35.19 6.59 -7.18
N LEU A 414 34.48 6.78 -6.06
CA LEU A 414 35.07 6.98 -4.72
C LEU A 414 35.89 5.76 -4.27
N MET A 415 35.41 4.56 -4.58
CA MET A 415 36.05 3.31 -4.16
C MET A 415 36.96 2.70 -5.22
N GLY A 416 37.06 3.32 -6.40
CA GLY A 416 37.91 2.90 -7.51
C GLY A 416 37.48 1.59 -8.19
N THR A 417 36.23 1.13 -8.02
CA THR A 417 35.77 -0.13 -8.65
C THR A 417 35.61 0.02 -10.16
N ASP A 418 35.34 1.23 -10.68
CA ASP A 418 35.18 1.54 -12.11
C ASP A 418 36.49 1.81 -12.87
N LEU A 419 37.67 1.70 -12.23
CA LEU A 419 38.96 2.03 -12.88
C LEU A 419 39.17 1.28 -14.20
N LYS A 420 38.86 -0.01 -14.24
CA LYS A 420 38.97 -0.82 -15.47
C LYS A 420 37.93 -0.44 -16.52
N TYR A 421 36.73 -0.03 -16.09
CA TYR A 421 35.69 0.45 -16.99
C TYR A 421 36.09 1.77 -17.65
N ARG A 422 36.67 2.71 -16.89
CA ARG A 422 37.21 3.98 -17.43
C ARG A 422 38.28 3.73 -18.48
N ALA A 423 39.25 2.85 -18.20
CA ALA A 423 40.26 2.46 -19.18
C ALA A 423 39.67 1.79 -20.43
N TYR A 424 38.65 0.94 -20.26
CA TYR A 424 37.92 0.31 -21.35
C TYR A 424 37.22 1.35 -22.25
N ARG A 425 36.53 2.32 -21.64
CA ARG A 425 35.86 3.43 -22.33
C ARG A 425 36.82 4.27 -23.15
N GLU A 426 37.93 4.70 -22.55
CA GLU A 426 38.96 5.49 -23.22
C GLU A 426 39.51 4.77 -24.46
N LYS A 427 39.77 3.46 -24.32
CA LYS A 427 40.21 2.63 -25.45
C LYS A 427 39.16 2.58 -26.57
N LYS A 428 37.89 2.34 -26.25
CA LYS A 428 36.80 2.30 -27.23
C LYS A 428 36.62 3.64 -27.95
N GLU A 429 36.71 4.74 -27.22
CA GLU A 429 36.61 6.08 -27.80
C GLU A 429 37.80 6.41 -28.73
N ALA A 430 39.00 5.96 -28.38
CA ALA A 430 40.18 6.08 -29.24
C ALA A 430 40.03 5.26 -30.54
N GLU A 431 39.53 4.03 -30.45
CA GLU A 431 39.24 3.16 -31.61
C GLU A 431 38.19 3.78 -32.55
N LEU A 432 37.12 4.35 -32.00
CA LEU A 432 36.10 5.07 -32.77
C LEU A 432 36.65 6.32 -33.45
N LYS A 433 37.48 7.12 -32.75
CA LYS A 433 38.14 8.29 -33.35
C LYS A 433 39.09 7.90 -34.48
N ASN A 434 39.83 6.80 -34.32
CA ASN A 434 40.78 6.32 -35.32
C ASN A 434 40.08 5.73 -36.55
N SER A 435 39.00 4.95 -36.37
CA SER A 435 38.19 4.42 -37.47
C SER A 435 37.42 5.52 -38.22
N GLY A 436 36.94 6.55 -37.53
CA GLY A 436 36.36 7.75 -38.15
C GLY A 436 37.37 8.52 -39.00
N LYS A 437 38.59 8.74 -38.51
CA LYS A 437 39.69 9.37 -39.26
C LYS A 437 40.11 8.54 -40.49
N ALA A 438 40.10 7.21 -40.38
CA ALA A 438 40.41 6.32 -41.50
C ALA A 438 39.35 6.38 -42.60
N LYS A 439 38.05 6.47 -42.25
CA LYS A 439 36.96 6.67 -43.23
C LYS A 439 37.01 8.03 -43.92
N VAL A 440 37.41 9.10 -43.23
CA VAL A 440 37.57 10.44 -43.82
C VAL A 440 38.79 10.53 -44.75
N LYS A 441 39.82 9.70 -44.55
CA LYS A 441 40.99 9.61 -45.45
C LYS A 441 40.79 8.69 -46.66
N ALA A 442 39.73 7.89 -46.67
CA ALA A 442 39.42 6.93 -47.75
C ALA A 442 38.31 7.42 -48.71
N ASN A 443 37.70 8.58 -48.42
CA ASN A 443 36.86 9.37 -49.31
C ASN A 443 37.63 10.59 -49.78
#